data_AF-T0UYY5-F1
#
_entry.id   AF-T0UYY5-F1
#
_cell.length_a   1.000
_cell.length_b   1.000
_cell.length_c   1.000
_cell.angle_alpha   90.00
_cell.angle_beta   90.00
_cell.angle_gamma   90.00
#
_symmetry.space_group_name_H-M   'P 1'
#
loop_
_entity.id
_entity.type
_entity.pdbx_description
1 polymer ?
#
loop_
_entity_poly.entity_id
_entity_poly.type
_entity_poly.pdbx_seq_one_letter_code
_entity_poly.pdbx_strand_id
1 'polypeptide(L)'
;MPFLFLLRALNGLGIIIMLVSYKWLKELVDVDVTTAELAEKMSTTGIEVEGVETPAEGLSKLVVGHVLSCEDVPETHLHLCQVDTGDAEGPRQIVCGAPNVTAGIKVIVAIPGARISDNYKIKKGKFVAWSLSG
;
A
#
# COMPACT_ATOMS: atom_id res chain seq x y z
N MET A 1 -15.02 -28.90 -33.78
CA MET A 1 -15.40 -27.75 -34.64
C MET A 1 -16.72 -28.09 -35.31
N PRO A 2 -17.74 -27.20 -35.42
CA PRO A 2 -17.65 -25.73 -35.29
C PRO A 2 -18.87 -25.04 -34.58
N PHE A 3 -18.75 -23.71 -34.38
CA PHE A 3 -19.77 -22.67 -34.07
C PHE A 3 -20.52 -22.71 -32.71
N LEU A 4 -20.12 -21.98 -31.65
CA LEU A 4 -20.17 -20.52 -31.39
C LEU A 4 -21.60 -19.97 -31.21
N PHE A 5 -21.98 -19.57 -29.99
CA PHE A 5 -22.34 -18.17 -29.60
C PHE A 5 -22.94 -18.09 -28.17
N LEU A 6 -22.19 -17.41 -27.29
CA LEU A 6 -22.64 -16.28 -26.48
C LEU A 6 -23.77 -16.49 -25.44
N LEU A 7 -23.38 -16.56 -24.16
CA LEU A 7 -24.01 -15.68 -23.17
C LEU A 7 -22.93 -14.83 -22.50
N ARG A 8 -22.48 -13.83 -23.26
CA ARG A 8 -22.08 -12.54 -22.72
C ARG A 8 -23.36 -12.00 -22.08
N ALA A 9 -23.44 -12.00 -20.75
CA ALA A 9 -24.49 -11.24 -20.07
C ALA A 9 -24.19 -9.76 -20.30
N LEU A 10 -24.71 -9.23 -21.41
CA LEU A 10 -24.91 -7.81 -21.64
C LEU A 10 -26.02 -7.36 -20.68
N ASN A 11 -25.67 -7.15 -19.43
CA ASN A 11 -26.32 -6.13 -18.62
C ASN A 11 -25.29 -5.00 -18.51
N GLY A 12 -25.70 -3.77 -18.74
CA GLY A 12 -24.85 -2.56 -18.74
C GLY A 12 -24.23 -2.21 -17.39
N LEU A 13 -23.50 -3.14 -16.77
CA LEU A 13 -22.66 -2.93 -15.59
C LEU A 13 -21.22 -3.29 -15.99
N GLY A 14 -20.28 -2.43 -15.59
CA GLY A 14 -18.84 -2.65 -15.81
C GLY A 14 -18.38 -4.02 -15.30
N ILE A 15 -17.26 -4.50 -15.85
CA ILE A 15 -16.55 -5.69 -15.39
C ILE A 15 -16.43 -5.60 -13.86
N ILE A 16 -17.07 -6.53 -13.14
CA ILE A 16 -16.99 -6.59 -11.67
C ILE A 16 -15.73 -7.39 -11.34
N ILE A 17 -14.63 -6.68 -11.08
CA ILE A 17 -13.40 -7.29 -10.57
C ILE A 17 -13.60 -7.58 -9.09
N MET A 18 -13.39 -8.83 -8.67
CA MET A 18 -13.50 -9.26 -7.28
C MET A 18 -12.12 -9.58 -6.72
N LEU A 19 -11.64 -8.76 -5.78
CA LEU A 19 -10.41 -9.01 -5.04
C LEU A 19 -10.74 -9.64 -3.69
N VAL A 20 -10.09 -10.75 -3.36
CA VAL A 20 -10.32 -11.49 -2.11
C VAL A 20 -8.98 -11.65 -1.38
N SER A 21 -8.96 -11.28 -0.09
CA SER A 21 -7.80 -11.53 0.75
C SER A 21 -7.70 -13.02 1.07
N TYR A 22 -6.56 -13.63 0.71
CA TYR A 22 -6.28 -15.02 1.05
C TYR A 22 -6.30 -15.28 2.57
N LYS A 23 -5.87 -14.31 3.39
CA LYS A 23 -5.94 -14.42 4.84
C LYS A 23 -7.39 -14.48 5.33
N TRP A 24 -8.26 -13.64 4.78
CA TRP A 24 -9.68 -13.64 5.14
C TRP A 24 -10.38 -14.93 4.70
N LEU A 25 -10.02 -15.47 3.52
CA LEU A 25 -10.54 -16.75 3.07
C LEU A 25 -10.20 -17.89 4.03
N LYS A 26 -8.97 -17.92 4.56
CA LYS A 26 -8.53 -18.89 5.58
C LYS A 26 -9.30 -18.81 6.90
N GLU A 27 -9.95 -17.69 7.20
CA GLU A 27 -10.80 -17.56 8.39
C GLU A 27 -12.17 -18.22 8.20
N LEU A 28 -12.59 -18.45 6.95
CA LEU A 28 -13.90 -19.01 6.59
C LEU A 28 -13.84 -20.49 6.20
N VAL A 29 -12.72 -20.91 5.61
CA VAL A 29 -12.52 -22.27 5.12
C VAL A 29 -11.10 -22.73 5.43
N ASP A 30 -10.98 -24.01 5.81
CA ASP A 30 -9.69 -24.64 6.06
C ASP A 30 -8.99 -24.91 4.72
N VAL A 31 -7.96 -24.11 4.42
CA VAL A 31 -7.23 -24.14 3.16
C VAL A 31 -5.74 -24.09 3.47
N ASP A 32 -5.04 -25.21 3.29
CA ASP A 32 -3.59 -25.32 3.52
C ASP A 32 -2.82 -25.57 2.21
N VAL A 33 -2.99 -24.66 1.26
CA VAL A 33 -2.24 -24.64 0.00
C VAL A 33 -1.77 -23.23 -0.31
N THR A 34 -0.73 -23.07 -1.11
CA THR A 34 -0.24 -21.74 -1.51
C THR A 34 -1.30 -20.96 -2.31
N THR A 35 -1.15 -19.63 -2.39
CA THR A 35 -2.06 -18.78 -3.19
C THR A 35 -2.07 -19.14 -4.67
N ALA A 36 -0.92 -19.56 -5.22
CA ALA A 36 -0.80 -20.02 -6.60
C ALA A 36 -1.54 -21.34 -6.84
N GLU A 37 -1.36 -22.33 -5.96
CA GLU A 37 -2.07 -23.61 -6.05
C GLU A 37 -3.58 -23.44 -5.85
N LEU A 38 -3.98 -22.54 -4.96
CA LEU A 38 -5.40 -22.22 -4.78
C LEU A 38 -5.99 -21.62 -6.05
N ALA A 39 -5.30 -20.67 -6.68
CA ALA A 39 -5.74 -20.06 -7.93
C ALA A 39 -5.95 -21.10 -9.04
N GLU A 40 -4.99 -22.01 -9.22
CA GLU A 40 -5.09 -23.10 -10.21
C GLU A 40 -6.28 -24.04 -9.94
N LYS A 41 -6.48 -24.42 -8.67
CA LYS A 41 -7.63 -25.25 -8.26
C LYS A 41 -8.96 -24.55 -8.50
N MET A 42 -9.06 -23.26 -8.17
CA MET A 42 -10.26 -22.46 -8.40
C MET A 42 -10.59 -22.36 -9.90
N SER A 43 -9.59 -22.08 -10.74
CA SER A 43 -9.75 -22.05 -12.20
C SER A 43 -10.23 -23.39 -12.75
N THR A 44 -9.70 -24.51 -12.24
CA THR A 44 -10.13 -25.86 -12.64
C THR A 44 -11.60 -26.14 -12.28
N THR A 45 -12.09 -25.55 -11.18
CA THR A 45 -13.49 -25.68 -10.74
C THR A 45 -14.46 -24.69 -11.42
N GLY A 46 -13.96 -23.87 -12.35
CA GLY A 46 -14.77 -22.92 -13.13
C GLY A 46 -14.80 -21.49 -12.58
N ILE A 47 -13.98 -21.17 -11.58
CA ILE A 47 -13.79 -19.80 -11.08
C ILE A 47 -12.47 -19.26 -11.63
N GLU A 48 -12.55 -18.45 -12.68
CA GLU A 48 -11.38 -17.82 -13.30
C GLU A 48 -10.69 -16.87 -12.32
N VAL A 49 -9.39 -17.08 -12.09
CA VAL A 49 -8.53 -16.20 -11.30
C VAL A 49 -7.59 -15.45 -12.24
N GLU A 50 -7.81 -14.13 -12.39
CA GLU A 50 -7.01 -13.29 -13.29
C GLU A 50 -5.55 -13.10 -12.82
N GLY A 51 -5.32 -13.12 -11.50
CA GLY A 51 -4.00 -12.93 -10.93
C GLY A 51 -3.95 -13.07 -9.42
N VAL A 52 -2.71 -13.19 -8.92
CA VAL A 52 -2.40 -13.20 -7.49
C VAL A 52 -1.36 -12.12 -7.23
N GLU A 53 -1.67 -11.20 -6.34
CA GLU A 53 -0.78 -10.09 -5.97
C GLU A 53 -0.37 -10.19 -4.51
N THR A 54 0.88 -9.81 -4.23
CA THR A 54 1.40 -9.67 -2.86
C THR A 54 1.67 -8.19 -2.59
N PRO A 55 0.75 -7.45 -1.93
CA PRO A 55 0.84 -5.99 -1.83
C PRO A 55 2.10 -5.46 -1.12
N ALA A 56 2.72 -6.28 -0.26
CA ALA A 56 3.90 -5.91 0.50
C ALA A 56 5.23 -6.30 -0.17
N GLU A 57 5.19 -6.94 -1.33
CA GLU A 57 6.39 -7.43 -2.01
C GLU A 57 7.34 -6.28 -2.36
N GLY A 58 8.62 -6.43 -2.02
CA GLY A 58 9.65 -5.41 -2.27
C GLY A 58 9.66 -4.22 -1.31
N LEU A 59 8.62 -4.04 -0.48
CA LEU A 59 8.58 -2.97 0.52
C LEU A 59 9.49 -3.31 1.72
N SER A 60 10.25 -2.34 2.20
CA SER A 60 11.11 -2.54 3.37
C SER A 60 11.31 -1.28 4.19
N LYS A 61 11.56 -1.45 5.49
CA LYS A 61 11.78 -0.37 6.47
C LYS A 61 10.65 0.68 6.49
N LEU A 62 9.42 0.17 6.45
CA LEU A 62 8.22 0.94 6.76
C LEU A 62 7.90 0.72 8.24
N VAL A 63 7.71 1.81 8.99
CA VAL A 63 7.39 1.77 10.42
C VAL A 63 6.14 2.61 10.69
N VAL A 64 5.47 2.33 11.80
CA VAL A 64 4.38 3.20 12.27
C VAL A 64 5.01 4.38 12.99
N GLY A 65 4.71 5.60 12.53
CA GLY A 65 5.08 6.84 13.17
C GLY A 65 3.88 7.57 13.76
N HIS A 66 4.12 8.42 14.75
CA HIS A 66 3.12 9.29 15.38
C HIS A 66 3.45 10.75 15.09
N VAL A 67 2.52 11.47 14.45
CA VAL A 67 2.72 12.88 14.12
C VAL A 67 2.58 13.72 15.39
N LEU A 68 3.67 14.29 15.87
CA LEU A 68 3.71 15.14 17.06
C LEU A 68 3.24 16.57 16.75
N SER A 69 3.71 17.14 15.64
CA SER A 69 3.30 18.45 15.16
C SER A 69 3.22 18.47 13.64
N CYS A 70 2.40 19.37 13.11
CA CYS A 70 2.14 19.56 11.68
C CYS A 70 1.89 21.06 11.44
N GLU A 71 2.80 21.72 10.73
CA GLU A 71 2.76 23.17 10.47
C GLU A 71 2.74 23.42 8.97
N ASP A 72 1.97 24.41 8.51
CA ASP A 72 1.91 24.76 7.09
C ASP A 72 3.19 25.48 6.66
N VAL A 73 3.74 25.07 5.51
CA VAL A 73 4.87 25.77 4.89
C VAL A 73 4.31 26.94 4.07
N PRO A 74 4.68 28.20 4.39
CA PRO A 74 4.16 29.37 3.67
C PRO A 74 4.33 29.25 2.16
N GLU A 75 3.35 29.75 1.41
CA GLU A 75 3.37 29.79 -0.06
C GLU A 75 3.40 28.40 -0.75
N THR A 76 3.12 27.31 -0.03
CA THR A 76 3.03 25.96 -0.58
C THR A 76 1.83 25.17 -0.03
N HIS A 77 1.55 24.01 -0.62
CA HIS A 77 0.57 23.04 -0.11
C HIS A 77 1.21 21.98 0.82
N LEU A 78 2.44 22.23 1.27
CA LEU A 78 3.22 21.28 2.04
C LEU A 78 3.11 21.58 3.53
N HIS A 79 3.19 20.52 4.32
CA HIS A 79 3.19 20.56 5.77
C HIS A 79 4.53 20.06 6.30
N LEU A 80 5.10 20.78 7.26
CA LEU A 80 6.26 20.37 8.03
C LEU A 80 5.80 19.58 9.25
N CYS A 81 6.11 18.28 9.26
CA CYS A 81 5.69 17.36 10.30
C CYS A 81 6.88 16.92 11.15
N GLN A 82 6.70 16.90 12.49
CA GLN A 82 7.58 16.18 13.40
C GLN A 82 6.94 14.83 13.71
N VAL A 83 7.60 13.73 13.36
CA VAL A 83 7.04 12.38 13.46
C VAL A 83 7.91 11.51 14.33
N ASP A 84 7.37 11.00 15.43
CA ASP A 84 8.03 10.02 16.28
C ASP A 84 7.90 8.62 15.68
N THR A 85 9.02 8.02 15.30
CA THR A 85 9.11 6.66 14.75
C THR A 85 9.54 5.62 15.78
N GLY A 86 9.66 6.00 17.06
CA GLY A 86 10.02 5.11 18.17
C GLY A 86 11.48 4.67 18.17
N ASP A 87 12.33 5.29 17.36
CA ASP A 87 13.76 5.01 17.31
C ASP A 87 14.58 5.98 18.17
N ALA A 88 15.79 5.56 18.53
CA ALA A 88 16.65 6.30 19.45
C ALA A 88 17.16 7.65 18.91
N GLU A 89 16.99 7.95 17.62
CA GLU A 89 17.39 9.23 17.03
C GLU A 89 16.41 10.37 17.39
N GLY A 90 15.24 10.05 17.93
CA GLY A 90 14.19 11.01 18.28
C GLY A 90 13.26 11.35 17.11
N PRO A 91 12.37 12.35 17.27
CA PRO A 91 11.41 12.74 16.25
C PRO A 91 12.09 13.14 14.93
N ARG A 92 11.53 12.63 13.84
CA ARG A 92 11.97 12.88 12.47
C ARG A 92 11.22 14.06 11.88
N GLN A 93 11.96 14.97 11.25
CA GLN A 93 11.37 16.02 10.43
C GLN A 93 11.08 15.50 9.02
N ILE A 94 9.83 15.58 8.61
CA ILE A 94 9.30 15.08 7.33
C ILE A 94 8.41 16.16 6.72
N VAL A 95 8.58 16.44 5.43
CA VAL A 95 7.67 17.33 4.69
C VAL A 95 6.65 16.45 3.96
N CYS A 96 5.36 16.72 4.17
CA CYS A 96 4.26 15.95 3.61
C CYS A 96 3.31 16.88 2.85
N GLY A 97 2.86 16.49 1.66
CA GLY A 97 1.86 17.23 0.88
C GLY A 97 0.44 16.67 0.97
N ALA A 98 0.21 15.65 1.81
CA ALA A 98 -1.09 15.01 1.91
C ALA A 98 -2.05 15.87 2.74
N PRO A 99 -3.26 16.20 2.24
CA PRO A 99 -4.17 17.14 2.91
C PRO A 99 -4.80 16.61 4.20
N ASN A 100 -4.63 15.31 4.47
CA ASN A 100 -5.15 14.63 5.65
C ASN A 100 -4.11 14.48 6.77
N VAL A 101 -2.88 14.97 6.58
CA VAL A 101 -1.85 14.93 7.64
C VAL A 101 -2.16 15.99 8.70
N THR A 102 -2.22 15.56 9.96
CA THR A 102 -2.53 16.41 11.11
C THR A 102 -1.77 15.91 12.33
N ALA A 103 -1.57 16.76 13.34
CA ALA A 103 -0.96 16.32 14.60
C ALA A 103 -1.86 15.31 15.34
N GLY A 104 -1.26 14.32 16.00
CA GLY A 104 -1.94 13.30 16.80
C GLY A 104 -2.34 12.02 16.04
N ILE A 105 -2.09 11.92 14.73
CA ILE A 105 -2.41 10.73 13.94
C ILE A 105 -1.22 9.77 13.84
N LYS A 106 -1.52 8.49 13.62
CA LYS A 106 -0.52 7.48 13.25
C LYS A 106 -0.44 7.38 11.73
N VAL A 107 0.79 7.36 11.22
CA VAL A 107 1.10 7.26 9.78
C VAL A 107 2.12 6.16 9.53
N ILE A 108 2.18 5.68 8.29
CA ILE A 108 3.29 4.83 7.85
C ILE A 108 4.43 5.73 7.39
N VAL A 109 5.62 5.52 7.97
CA VAL A 109 6.83 6.27 7.68
C VAL A 109 7.84 5.36 6.99
N ALA A 110 8.33 5.79 5.83
CA ALA A 110 9.46 5.17 5.17
C ALA A 110 10.76 5.80 5.68
N ILE A 111 11.52 5.08 6.51
CA ILE A 111 12.76 5.62 7.07
C ILE A 111 13.91 5.58 6.04
N PRO A 112 15.01 6.33 6.24
CA PRO A 112 16.12 6.35 5.30
C PRO A 112 16.66 4.95 4.97
N GLY A 113 16.77 4.68 3.68
CA GLY A 113 17.11 3.37 3.14
C GLY A 113 15.94 2.40 3.03
N ALA A 114 14.70 2.83 3.28
CA ALA A 114 13.49 2.10 2.91
C ALA A 114 13.42 1.88 1.40
N ARG A 115 12.72 0.82 1.01
CA ARG A 115 12.34 0.55 -0.38
C ARG A 115 10.83 0.67 -0.49
N ILE A 116 10.38 1.47 -1.45
CA ILE A 116 8.98 1.67 -1.79
C ILE A 116 8.73 1.19 -3.23
N SER A 117 7.55 1.48 -3.80
CA SER A 117 7.17 1.07 -5.16
C SER A 117 8.30 1.28 -6.19
N ASP A 118 8.38 0.38 -7.17
CA ASP A 118 9.43 0.35 -8.19
C ASP A 118 10.85 0.24 -7.63
N ASN A 119 11.01 -0.35 -6.44
CA ASN A 119 12.30 -0.52 -5.75
C ASN A 119 13.01 0.82 -5.47
N TYR A 120 12.24 1.90 -5.38
CA TYR A 120 12.79 3.22 -5.10
C TYR A 120 13.33 3.30 -3.67
N LYS A 121 14.59 3.75 -3.53
CA LYS A 121 15.28 3.83 -2.24
C LYS A 121 15.16 5.24 -1.65
N ILE A 122 14.55 5.33 -0.47
CA ILE A 122 14.44 6.58 0.30
C ILE A 122 15.83 7.02 0.79
N LYS A 123 16.14 8.30 0.60
CA LYS A 123 17.38 8.96 1.06
C LYS A 123 17.02 10.20 1.85
N LYS A 124 17.85 10.58 2.82
CA LYS A 124 17.73 11.88 3.50
C LYS A 124 17.93 12.98 2.45
N GLY A 125 17.03 13.95 2.44
CA GLY A 125 17.02 15.06 1.48
C GLY A 125 17.09 16.41 2.16
N LYS A 126 17.13 17.49 1.36
CA LYS A 126 16.83 18.84 1.83
C LYS A 126 15.78 19.44 0.90
N PHE A 127 14.76 20.04 1.47
CA PHE A 127 13.76 20.80 0.72
C PHE A 127 13.76 22.24 1.23
N VAL A 128 14.16 23.16 0.34
CA VAL A 128 14.35 24.59 0.64
C VAL A 128 15.27 24.77 1.87
N ALA A 129 14.74 25.23 3.01
CA ALA A 129 15.50 25.46 4.25
C ALA A 129 15.46 24.26 5.22
N TRP A 130 14.78 23.18 4.87
CA TRP A 130 14.45 22.08 5.80
C TRP A 130 15.20 20.79 5.42
N SER A 131 15.83 20.14 6.39
CA SER A 131 16.36 18.78 6.23
C SER A 131 15.25 17.75 6.34
N LEU A 132 15.19 16.82 5.39
CA LEU A 132 14.25 15.70 5.34
C LEU A 132 14.94 14.42 5.82
N SER A 133 14.27 13.71 6.73
CA SER A 133 14.83 12.53 7.40
C SER A 133 14.05 11.25 7.17
N GLY A 134 13.08 11.26 6.24
CA GLY A 134 12.23 10.16 5.82
C GLY A 134 11.38 10.61 4.65
#